data_AF-Q0JZM0-F1
#
_entry.id   AF-Q0JZM0-F1
#
_cell.length_a   1.000
_cell.length_b   1.000
_cell.length_c   1.000
_cell.angle_alpha   90.00
_cell.angle_beta   90.00
_cell.angle_gamma   90.00
#
_symmetry.space_group_name_H-M   'P 1'
#
loop_
_entity.id
_entity.type
_entity.pdbx_description
1 polymer ?
#
loop_
_entity_poly.entity_id
_entity_poly.type
_entity_poly.pdbx_seq_one_letter_code
_entity_poly.pdbx_strand_id
1 'polypeptide(L)' 'MLSHHEFATLVLVSGSSDPTGLDRADMDALLAYKLVTLERLGPNHSRPQVTIQGYAFLKALGRVRASEGQARQASL' A
#
# COMPACT_ATOMS: atom_id res chain seq x y z
N MET A 1 4.64 -7.44 14.42
CA MET A 1 5.55 -6.30 14.11
C MET A 1 5.99 -6.50 12.68
N LEU A 2 6.14 -5.43 11.89
CA LEU A 2 6.59 -5.59 10.50
C LEU A 2 8.07 -5.93 10.42
N SER A 3 8.43 -6.83 9.51
CA SER A 3 9.80 -7.04 9.07
C SER A 3 10.30 -5.84 8.25
N HIS A 4 11.63 -5.77 8.03
CA HIS A 4 12.21 -4.73 7.18
C HIS A 4 11.70 -4.81 5.73
N HIS A 5 11.45 -6.01 5.21
CA HIS A 5 10.96 -6.23 3.85
C HIS A 5 9.48 -5.85 3.72
N GLU A 6 8.65 -6.27 4.66
CA GLU A 6 7.23 -5.88 4.72
C GLU A 6 7.06 -4.36 4.81
N PHE A 7 7.91 -3.70 5.61
CA PHE A 7 7.91 -2.24 5.69
C PHE A 7 8.31 -1.57 4.38
N ALA A 8 9.37 -2.06 3.71
CA ALA A 8 9.79 -1.53 2.41
C ALA A 8 8.69 -1.70 1.36
N THR A 9 8.05 -2.86 1.32
CA THR A 9 6.90 -3.17 0.47
C THR A 9 5.75 -2.20 0.73
N LEU A 10 5.41 -1.91 1.98
CA LEU A 10 4.36 -0.93 2.32
C LEU A 10 4.69 0.49 1.82
N VAL A 11 5.95 0.92 1.95
CA VAL A 11 6.41 2.22 1.43
C VAL A 11 6.31 2.26 -0.10
N LEU A 12 6.72 1.20 -0.79
CA LEU A 12 6.64 1.10 -2.25
C LEU A 12 5.19 1.18 -2.76
N VAL A 13 4.26 0.46 -2.11
CA VAL A 13 2.83 0.50 -2.45
C VAL A 13 2.25 1.90 -2.22
N SER A 14 2.68 2.62 -1.17
CA SER A 14 2.19 3.97 -0.87
C SER A 14 2.60 5.03 -1.91
N GLY A 15 3.73 4.83 -2.58
CA GLY A 15 4.29 5.81 -3.52
C GLY A 15 3.98 5.55 -4.99
N SER A 16 3.36 4.41 -5.34
CA SER A 16 3.29 3.96 -6.74
C SER A 16 1.89 3.60 -7.26
N SER A 17 1.68 4.08 -8.49
CA SER A 17 0.74 3.61 -9.53
C SER A 17 0.52 2.10 -9.66
N ASP A 18 1.62 1.37 -9.63
CA ASP A 18 1.69 -0.03 -10.02
C ASP A 18 3.06 -0.55 -9.60
N PRO A 19 3.21 -0.91 -8.32
CA PRO A 19 4.51 -1.32 -7.82
C PRO A 19 4.86 -2.70 -8.39
N THR A 20 5.95 -2.78 -9.16
CA THR A 20 6.45 -4.04 -9.72
C THR A 20 7.39 -4.73 -8.73
N GLY A 21 7.50 -6.06 -8.82
CA GLY A 21 8.46 -6.83 -8.03
C GLY A 21 8.12 -6.97 -6.55
N LEU A 22 6.85 -6.83 -6.17
CA LEU A 22 6.40 -7.06 -4.79
C LEU A 22 6.47 -8.55 -4.45
N ASP A 23 7.13 -8.88 -3.35
CA ASP A 23 7.16 -10.24 -2.84
C ASP A 23 5.78 -10.67 -2.32
N ARG A 24 5.39 -11.91 -2.63
CA ARG A 24 4.07 -12.41 -2.27
C ARG A 24 3.90 -12.58 -0.76
N ALA A 25 4.93 -13.05 -0.05
CA ALA A 25 4.84 -13.28 1.39
C ALA A 25 4.73 -11.96 2.15
N ASP A 26 5.50 -10.95 1.74
CA ASP A 26 5.38 -9.60 2.30
C ASP A 26 3.98 -9.02 2.06
N MET A 27 3.45 -9.18 0.84
CA MET A 27 2.11 -8.70 0.50
C MET A 27 1.00 -9.41 1.29
N ASP A 28 1.09 -10.73 1.45
CA ASP A 28 0.16 -11.52 2.25
C ASP A 28 0.20 -11.08 3.73
N ALA A 29 1.38 -10.78 4.27
CA ALA A 29 1.52 -10.23 5.62
C ALA A 29 0.87 -8.84 5.75
N LEU A 30 1.10 -7.94 4.79
CA LEU A 30 0.48 -6.60 4.80
C LEU A 30 -1.04 -6.63 4.68
N LEU A 31 -1.58 -7.60 3.93
CA LEU A 31 -3.02 -7.89 3.86
C LEU A 31 -3.54 -8.43 5.20
N ALA A 32 -2.82 -9.36 5.84
CA ALA A 32 -3.18 -9.89 7.15
C ALA A 32 -3.20 -8.80 8.23
N TYR A 33 -2.26 -7.84 8.16
CA TYR A 33 -2.22 -6.68 9.04
C TYR A 33 -3.20 -5.56 8.67
N LYS A 34 -3.95 -5.71 7.57
CA LYS A 34 -4.91 -4.73 7.04
C LYS A 34 -4.28 -3.37 6.71
N LEU A 35 -2.97 -3.35 6.41
CA LEU A 35 -2.25 -2.14 6.01
C LEU A 35 -2.39 -1.88 4.50
N VAL A 36 -2.64 -2.95 3.74
CA VAL A 36 -2.92 -2.91 2.31
C VAL A 36 -4.23 -3.67 2.03
N THR A 37 -4.89 -3.33 0.94
CA THR A 37 -6.01 -4.07 0.35
C THR A 37 -5.73 -4.32 -1.13
N LEU A 38 -6.42 -5.30 -1.73
CA LEU A 38 -6.40 -5.52 -3.17
C LEU A 38 -7.67 -4.94 -3.80
N GLU A 39 -7.50 -3.85 -4.54
CA GLU A 39 -8.56 -3.27 -5.36
C GLU A 39 -8.70 -4.09 -6.65
N ARG A 40 -9.89 -4.63 -6.90
CA ARG A 40 -10.17 -5.38 -8.13
C ARG A 40 -10.42 -4.40 -9.28
N LEU A 41 -9.56 -4.46 -10.29
CA LEU A 41 -9.66 -3.66 -11.51
C LEU A 41 -10.24 -4.47 -12.69
N GLY A 42 -10.32 -5.79 -12.56
CA GLY A 42 -10.92 -6.69 -13.54
C GLY A 42 -10.96 -8.15 -13.08
N PRO A 43 -11.38 -9.09 -13.93
CA PRO A 43 -11.49 -10.51 -13.58
C PRO A 43 -10.16 -11.11 -13.09
N ASN A 44 -9.05 -10.72 -13.74
CA ASN A 44 -7.71 -11.24 -13.47
C ASN A 44 -6.72 -10.14 -13.06
N HIS A 45 -7.21 -8.94 -12.77
CA HIS A 45 -6.36 -7.79 -12.44
C HIS A 45 -6.80 -7.20 -11.11
N SER A 46 -5.88 -7.22 -10.15
CA SER A 46 -6.05 -6.57 -8.86
C SER A 46 -4.80 -5.75 -8.57
N ARG A 47 -4.98 -4.59 -7.98
CA ARG A 47 -3.89 -3.69 -7.62
C ARG A 47 -3.83 -3.51 -6.10
N PRO A 48 -2.65 -3.55 -5.49
CA PRO A 48 -2.51 -3.22 -4.08
C PRO A 48 -2.73 -1.72 -3.82
N GLN A 49 -3.48 -1.41 -2.77
CA GLN A 49 -3.77 -0.06 -2.30
C GLN A 49 -3.54 0.02 -0.80
N VAL A 50 -2.84 1.06 -0.34
CA VAL A 50 -2.63 1.29 1.10
C VAL A 50 -3.96 1.69 1.75
N THR A 51 -4.30 1.05 2.86
CA THR A 51 -5.52 1.38 3.62
C THR A 51 -5.32 2.65 4.46
N ILE A 52 -6.39 3.19 5.02
CA ILE A 52 -6.31 4.28 6.01
C ILE A 52 -5.39 3.89 7.18
N GLN A 53 -5.46 2.64 7.65
CA GLN A 53 -4.61 2.13 8.71
C GLN A 53 -3.13 2.08 8.27
N GLY A 54 -2.86 1.64 7.04
CA GLY A 54 -1.52 1.67 6.45
C GLY A 54 -0.94 3.08 6.38
N TYR A 55 -1.72 4.06 5.95
CA TYR A 55 -1.28 5.46 5.93
C TYR A 55 -1.05 6.03 7.32
N ALA A 56 -1.91 5.71 8.29
CA ALA A 56 -1.71 6.11 9.68
C ALA A 56 -0.41 5.52 10.26
N PHE A 57 -0.13 4.25 9.96
CA PHE A 57 1.11 3.58 10.33
C PHE A 57 2.34 4.26 9.71
N LEU A 58 2.31 4.54 8.41
CA LEU A 58 3.41 5.24 7.71
C LEU A 58 3.61 6.67 8.23
N LYS A 59 2.52 7.39 8.55
CA LYS A 59 2.56 8.73 9.13
C LYS A 59 3.21 8.75 10.51
N ALA A 60 2.87 7.78 11.37
CA ALA A 60 3.48 7.64 12.70
C ALA A 60 5.00 7.42 12.63
N LEU A 61 5.50 6.84 11.53
CA LEU A 61 6.92 6.61 11.26
C LEU A 61 7.58 7.72 10.42
N GLY A 62 6.87 8.83 10.16
CA GLY A 62 7.40 9.97 9.41
C GLY A 62 7.61 9.73 7.91
N ARG A 63 6.98 8.70 7.32
CA ARG A 63 7.18 8.31 5.91
C ARG A 63 6.21 8.94 4.91
N VAL A 64 5.11 9.51 5.39
CA VAL A 64 4.13 10.22 4.55
C VAL A 64 3.86 11.59 5.17
N ARG A 65 4.12 12.68 4.43
CA ARG A 65 3.69 14.04 4.80
C ARG A 65 2.25 14.25 4.34
N ALA A 66 1.52 15.17 5.00
CA ALA A 66 0.09 15.44 4.79
C ALA A 66 -0.29 15.95 3.38
N SER A 67 0.63 15.93 2.41
CA SER A 67 0.44 16.43 1.06
C SER A 67 1.24 15.57 0.10
N GLU A 68 0.60 14.54 -0.46
CA GLU A 68 0.82 13.97 -1.79
C GLU A 68 0.08 12.62 -1.92
N GLY A 69 -0.86 12.52 -2.86
CA GLY A 69 -1.25 11.23 -3.44
C GLY A 69 -2.75 10.89 -3.53
N GLN A 70 -3.65 11.53 -2.78
CA GLN A 70 -5.08 11.14 -2.80
C GLN A 70 -5.99 12.02 -3.67
N ALA A 71 -5.41 12.96 -4.44
CA ALA A 71 -6.15 13.88 -5.33
C ALA A 71 -6.30 13.36 -6.78
N ARG A 72 -6.07 12.07 -7.06
CA ARG A 72 -6.25 11.48 -8.40
C ARG A 72 -7.33 10.39 -8.50
N GLN A 73 -8.05 10.09 -7.41
CA GLN A 73 -9.16 9.13 -7.41
C GLN A 73 -10.55 9.80 -7.43
N ALA A 74 -10.61 11.04 -7.95
CA ALA A 74 -11.86 11.75 -8.24
C ALA A 74 -11.95 12.01 -9.75
N SER A 75 -11.97 10.96 -10.56
CA SER A 75 -12.35 10.99 -11.98
C SER A 75 -12.54 9.56 -12.47
N LEU A 76 -13.73 9.01 -12.26
CA LEU A 76 -14.48 8.16 -13.19
C LEU A 76 -15.93 8.10 -12.69
#